data_AF-A0A2E5C8S4-F1
#
_entry.id   AF-A0A2E5C8S4-F1
#
_cell.length_a   1.000
_cell.length_b   1.000
_cell.length_c   1.000
_cell.angle_alpha   90.00
_cell.angle_beta   90.00
_cell.angle_gamma   90.00
#
_symmetry.space_group_name_H-M   'P 1'
#
loop_
_entity.id
_entity.type
_entity.pdbx_description
1 polymer ?
#
loop_
_entity_poly.entity_id
_entity_poly.type
_entity_poly.pdbx_seq_one_letter_code
_entity_poly.pdbx_strand_id
1 'polypeptide(L)'
;RDYYLCHFLLDTSPAMDTVAVSKRPLYLIDLHRVQIRHRTPRRWRHKDLAALFYSARRVGFDERDVACFLVEYKQQPLRTARDENRRLWQAVREDADKLHRKGIRKGYHT
;
A
#
# COMPACT_ATOMS: atom_id res chain seq x y z
N ARG A 1 -10.68 -8.75 -1.68
CA ARG A 1 -10.31 -7.34 -1.54
C ARG A 1 -8.84 -7.35 -1.64
N ASP A 2 -8.46 -6.84 -2.78
CA ASP A 2 -7.20 -6.97 -3.41
C ASP A 2 -6.90 -5.48 -3.59
N TYR A 3 -6.06 -4.94 -2.72
CA TYR A 3 -5.64 -3.56 -2.76
C TYR A 3 -4.13 -3.59 -2.88
N TYR A 4 -3.70 -3.90 -4.10
CA TYR A 4 -2.30 -4.07 -4.46
C TYR A 4 -1.83 -2.87 -5.29
N LEU A 5 -0.51 -2.72 -5.43
CA LEU A 5 0.11 -1.66 -6.20
C LEU A 5 -0.37 -1.63 -7.66
N CYS A 6 -0.73 -2.78 -8.24
CA CYS A 6 -1.25 -2.87 -9.61
C CYS A 6 -2.62 -2.21 -9.83
N HIS A 7 -3.32 -1.79 -8.77
CA HIS A 7 -4.55 -1.02 -8.91
C HIS A 7 -4.30 0.49 -9.09
N PHE A 8 -3.06 0.93 -8.99
CA PHE A 8 -2.69 2.32 -9.25
C PHE A 8 -2.19 2.45 -10.68
N LEU A 9 -2.87 3.27 -11.46
CA LEU A 9 -2.52 3.60 -12.83
C LEU A 9 -1.92 5.01 -12.85
N LEU A 10 -0.62 5.09 -13.13
CA LEU A 10 0.08 6.35 -13.34
C LEU A 10 -0.16 6.84 -14.77
N ASP A 11 -0.47 8.12 -14.94
CA ASP A 11 -0.55 8.71 -16.27
C ASP A 11 0.84 8.81 -16.91
N THR A 12 1.03 8.07 -18.00
CA THR A 12 2.27 8.08 -18.81
C THR A 12 2.01 8.54 -20.23
N SER A 13 0.92 9.30 -20.47
CA SER A 13 0.65 9.88 -21.78
C SER A 13 1.74 10.90 -22.18
N PRO A 14 1.95 11.15 -23.48
CA PRO A 14 2.97 12.12 -23.94
C PRO A 14 2.80 13.52 -23.34
N ALA A 15 1.58 13.89 -22.97
CA ALA A 15 1.30 15.15 -22.28
C ALA A 15 2.02 15.28 -20.93
N MET A 16 2.39 14.16 -20.31
CA MET A 16 3.05 14.10 -19.00
C MET A 16 4.58 14.03 -19.07
N ASP A 17 5.20 14.02 -20.25
CA ASP A 17 6.64 13.82 -20.40
C ASP A 17 7.47 14.90 -19.69
N THR A 18 6.99 16.14 -19.66
CA THR A 18 7.63 17.27 -18.97
C THR A 18 7.24 17.39 -17.50
N VAL A 19 6.27 16.59 -17.03
CA VAL A 19 5.78 16.60 -15.66
C VAL A 19 6.56 15.58 -14.83
N ALA A 20 7.13 16.05 -13.70
CA ALA A 20 7.79 15.17 -12.74
C ALA A 20 6.85 14.03 -12.31
N VAL A 21 7.35 12.80 -12.25
CA VAL A 21 6.56 11.59 -11.94
C VAL A 21 5.71 11.75 -10.67
N SER A 22 6.25 12.41 -9.64
CA SER A 22 5.56 12.67 -8.36
C SER A 22 4.37 13.63 -8.47
N LYS A 23 4.23 14.36 -9.58
CA LYS A 23 3.12 15.29 -9.86
C LYS A 23 2.17 14.76 -10.92
N ARG A 24 2.45 13.60 -11.52
CA ARG A 24 1.57 13.00 -12.52
C ARG A 24 0.31 12.45 -11.85
N PRO A 25 -0.86 12.51 -12.51
CA PRO A 25 -2.07 11.90 -12.00
C PRO A 25 -1.89 10.40 -11.70
N LEU A 26 -2.47 9.97 -10.58
CA LEU A 26 -2.54 8.57 -10.17
C LEU A 26 -4.00 8.17 -10.03
N TYR A 27 -4.46 7.25 -10.87
CA TYR A 27 -5.83 6.77 -10.88
C TYR A 27 -5.94 5.44 -10.15
N LEU A 28 -6.95 5.30 -9.29
CA LEU A 28 -7.27 4.03 -8.66
C LEU A 28 -8.33 3.29 -9.48
N ILE A 29 -7.98 2.12 -9.99
CA ILE A 29 -8.84 1.28 -10.83
C ILE A 29 -9.33 0.04 -10.06
N ASP A 30 -10.12 -0.79 -10.74
CA ASP A 30 -10.63 -2.07 -10.22
C ASP A 30 -11.47 -1.95 -8.93
N LEU A 31 -12.35 -0.94 -8.90
CA LEU A 31 -13.19 -0.62 -7.73
C LEU A 31 -14.47 -1.47 -7.60
N HIS A 32 -14.64 -2.51 -8.40
CA HIS A 32 -15.87 -3.32 -8.45
C HIS A 32 -16.24 -4.00 -7.12
N ARG A 33 -15.28 -4.14 -6.18
CA ARG A 33 -15.47 -4.71 -4.83
C ARG A 33 -15.31 -3.67 -3.72
N VAL A 34 -15.23 -2.39 -4.07
CA VAL A 34 -15.18 -1.30 -3.11
C VAL A 34 -16.51 -1.21 -2.34
N GLN A 35 -16.47 -0.64 -1.16
CA GLN A 35 -17.60 -0.58 -0.22
C GLN A 35 -17.51 0.81 0.33
N ILE A 36 -18.56 1.58 0.10
CA ILE A 36 -18.69 2.94 0.54
C ILE A 36 -19.32 2.89 1.93
N ARG A 37 -18.65 3.50 2.91
CA ARG A 37 -19.08 3.54 4.30
C ARG A 37 -18.73 4.90 4.89
N HIS A 38 -19.54 5.34 5.84
CA HIS A 38 -19.22 6.54 6.63
C HIS A 38 -17.88 6.40 7.38
N ARG A 39 -17.56 5.19 7.87
CA ARG A 39 -16.27 4.90 8.52
C ARG A 39 -15.78 3.51 8.13
N THR A 40 -14.55 3.43 7.62
CA THR A 40 -13.89 2.14 7.32
C THR A 40 -13.46 1.45 8.63
N PRO A 41 -13.97 0.24 8.93
CA PRO A 41 -13.54 -0.50 10.13
C PRO A 41 -12.04 -0.81 10.11
N ARG A 42 -11.42 -0.84 11.30
CA ARG A 42 -9.95 -1.05 11.44
C ARG A 42 -9.45 -2.29 10.74
N ARG A 43 -10.20 -3.40 10.81
CA ARG A 43 -9.87 -4.67 10.14
C ARG A 43 -9.74 -4.52 8.61
N TRP A 44 -10.62 -3.74 7.99
CA TRP A 44 -10.58 -3.53 6.54
C TRP A 44 -9.41 -2.65 6.13
N ARG A 45 -9.17 -1.56 6.87
CA ARG A 45 -8.00 -0.71 6.67
C ARG A 45 -6.70 -1.48 6.81
N HIS A 46 -6.61 -2.33 7.84
CA HIS A 46 -5.46 -3.21 8.05
C HIS A 46 -5.24 -4.13 6.84
N LYS A 47 -6.30 -4.80 6.38
CA LYS A 47 -6.22 -5.73 5.25
C LYS A 47 -5.75 -5.04 3.98
N ASP A 48 -6.26 -3.85 3.70
CA ASP A 48 -5.87 -3.06 2.52
C ASP A 48 -4.39 -2.65 2.63
N LEU A 49 -3.93 -2.18 3.80
CA LEU A 49 -2.52 -1.84 4.04
C LEU A 49 -1.58 -3.06 3.92
N ALA A 50 -1.98 -4.23 4.42
CA ALA A 50 -1.18 -5.44 4.32
C ALA A 50 -1.04 -5.93 2.87
N ALA A 51 -2.11 -5.86 2.08
CA ALA A 51 -2.08 -6.17 0.65
C ALA A 51 -1.17 -5.18 -0.11
N LEU A 52 -1.30 -3.88 0.18
CA LEU A 52 -0.49 -2.84 -0.46
C LEU A 52 1.00 -3.04 -0.14
N PHE A 53 1.34 -3.18 1.14
CA PHE A 53 2.71 -3.39 1.60
C PHE A 53 3.32 -4.66 1.01
N TYR A 54 2.54 -5.75 0.98
CA TYR A 54 2.94 -7.00 0.33
C TYR A 54 3.31 -6.79 -1.15
N SER A 55 2.47 -6.10 -1.92
CA SER A 55 2.76 -5.84 -3.33
C SER A 55 3.91 -4.86 -3.55
N ALA A 56 4.07 -3.86 -2.69
CA ALA A 56 5.14 -2.86 -2.79
C ALA A 56 6.53 -3.48 -2.53
N ARG A 57 6.65 -4.33 -1.51
CA ARG A 57 7.92 -5.05 -1.22
C ARG A 57 8.43 -5.86 -2.40
N ARG A 58 7.54 -6.42 -3.22
CA ARG A 58 7.91 -7.18 -4.42
C ARG A 58 8.50 -6.33 -5.54
N VAL A 59 8.24 -5.02 -5.53
CA VAL A 59 8.77 -4.06 -6.50
C VAL A 59 10.09 -3.43 -6.00
N GLY A 60 10.52 -3.77 -4.77
CA GLY A 60 11.78 -3.30 -4.19
C GLY A 60 11.65 -2.18 -3.15
N PHE A 61 10.43 -1.88 -2.67
CA PHE A 61 10.25 -0.88 -1.60
C PHE A 61 10.96 -1.31 -0.32
N ASP A 62 11.77 -0.41 0.23
CA ASP A 62 12.56 -0.64 1.43
C ASP A 62 11.92 -0.02 2.69
N GLU A 63 12.62 -0.09 3.83
CA GLU A 63 12.13 0.47 5.10
C GLU A 63 12.04 2.00 5.09
N ARG A 64 12.83 2.68 4.24
CA ARG A 64 12.79 4.14 4.08
C ARG A 64 11.56 4.54 3.29
N ASP A 65 11.24 3.84 2.21
CA ASP A 65 10.02 4.08 1.43
C ASP A 65 8.77 3.88 2.28
N VAL A 66 8.78 2.85 3.13
CA VAL A 66 7.72 2.61 4.11
C VAL A 66 7.61 3.77 5.08
N ALA A 67 8.73 4.25 5.64
CA ALA A 67 8.72 5.39 6.55
C ALA A 67 8.16 6.66 5.89
N CYS A 68 8.52 6.93 4.63
CA CYS A 68 7.96 8.04 3.85
C CYS A 68 6.44 7.87 3.65
N PHE A 69 5.99 6.67 3.27
CA PHE A 69 4.57 6.36 3.14
C PHE A 69 3.82 6.57 4.47
N LEU A 70 4.41 6.21 5.61
CA LEU A 70 3.78 6.39 6.92
C LEU A 70 3.53 7.85 7.28
N VAL A 71 4.50 8.72 7.00
CA VAL A 71 4.39 10.16 7.23
C VAL A 71 3.24 10.72 6.38
N GLU A 72 3.21 10.39 5.09
CA GLU A 72 2.16 10.88 4.18
C GLU A 72 0.79 10.27 4.47
N TYR A 73 0.71 8.96 4.77
CA TYR A 73 -0.56 8.30 5.06
C TYR A 73 -1.20 8.80 6.36
N LYS A 74 -0.39 9.19 7.34
CA LYS A 74 -0.86 9.68 8.64
C LYS A 74 -0.93 11.20 8.74
N GLN A 75 -0.24 11.91 7.85
CA GLN A 75 -0.07 13.36 7.93
C GLN A 75 0.51 13.77 9.30
N GLN A 76 1.54 13.05 9.77
CA GLN A 76 2.16 13.21 11.08
C GLN A 76 3.69 13.05 10.99
N PRO A 77 4.48 13.66 11.90
CA PRO A 77 5.92 13.43 11.98
C PRO A 77 6.25 11.94 12.18
N LEU A 78 7.35 11.48 11.57
CA LEU A 78 7.73 10.07 11.55
C LEU A 78 7.79 9.43 12.95
N ARG A 79 8.31 10.15 13.95
CA ARG A 79 8.38 9.67 15.33
C ARG A 79 6.98 9.32 15.87
N THR A 80 6.04 10.25 15.74
CA THR A 80 4.64 10.07 16.15
C THR A 80 3.95 8.96 15.36
N ALA A 81 4.08 8.97 14.03
CA ALA A 81 3.46 7.99 13.15
C ALA A 81 3.93 6.55 13.44
N ARG A 82 5.21 6.39 13.83
CA ARG A 82 5.83 5.12 14.16
C ARG A 82 5.47 4.62 15.57
N ASP A 83 5.44 5.49 16.57
CA ASP A 83 5.22 5.08 17.96
C ASP A 83 3.73 4.86 18.29
N GLU A 84 2.82 5.74 17.86
CA GLU A 84 1.38 5.60 18.12
C GLU A 84 0.77 4.33 17.50
N ASN A 85 1.40 3.83 16.44
CA ASN A 85 0.86 2.75 15.63
C ASN A 85 1.81 1.56 15.49
N ARG A 86 2.83 1.44 16.35
CA ARG A 86 3.82 0.37 16.28
C ARG A 86 3.16 -1.02 16.18
N ARG A 87 2.15 -1.28 16.99
CA ARG A 87 1.39 -2.54 16.97
C ARG A 87 0.60 -2.74 15.68
N LEU A 88 0.00 -1.68 15.13
CA LEU A 88 -0.73 -1.75 13.87
C LEU A 88 0.24 -2.08 12.72
N TRP A 89 1.37 -1.38 12.65
CA TRP A 89 2.35 -1.58 11.59
C TRP A 89 3.05 -2.93 11.68
N GLN A 90 3.38 -3.39 12.88
CA GLN A 90 3.87 -4.74 13.08
C GLN A 90 2.88 -5.78 12.56
N ALA A 91 1.60 -5.65 12.92
CA ALA A 91 0.59 -6.60 12.47
C ALA A 91 0.37 -6.53 10.94
N VAL A 92 0.44 -5.35 10.32
CA VAL A 92 0.39 -5.18 8.85
C VAL A 92 1.56 -5.91 8.18
N ARG A 93 2.78 -5.81 8.74
CA ARG A 93 3.96 -6.53 8.23
C ARG A 93 3.80 -8.04 8.37
N GLU A 94 3.35 -8.52 9.51
CA GLU A 94 3.09 -9.95 9.74
C GLU A 94 2.06 -10.52 8.76
N ASP A 95 0.98 -9.78 8.48
CA ASP A 95 -0.04 -10.21 7.52
C ASP A 95 0.47 -10.16 6.07
N ALA A 96 1.33 -9.20 5.72
CA ALA A 96 2.03 -9.19 4.43
C ALA A 96 2.97 -10.40 4.28
N ASP A 97 3.70 -10.77 5.31
CA ASP A 97 4.58 -11.94 5.31
C ASP A 97 3.78 -13.26 5.23
N LYS A 98 2.58 -13.31 5.84
CA LYS A 98 1.64 -14.43 5.64
C LYS A 98 1.13 -14.50 4.20
N LEU A 99 0.82 -13.36 3.57
CA LEU A 99 0.42 -13.31 2.17
C LEU A 99 1.55 -13.81 1.25
N HIS A 100 2.78 -13.40 1.52
CA HIS A 100 3.96 -13.87 0.77
C HIS A 100 4.15 -15.38 0.89
N ARG A 101 4.18 -15.93 2.12
CA ARG A 101 4.27 -17.37 2.36
C ARG A 101 3.15 -18.16 1.69
N LYS A 102 1.92 -17.63 1.73
CA LYS A 102 0.77 -18.22 1.04
C LYS A 102 0.97 -18.23 -0.47
N GLY A 103 1.55 -17.19 -1.04
CA GLY A 103 1.86 -17.10 -2.46
C GLY A 103 2.93 -18.10 -2.90
N ILE A 104 4.00 -18.28 -2.11
CA ILE A 104 5.02 -19.33 -2.33
C ILE A 104 4.36 -20.71 -2.34
N ARG A 105 3.57 -21.04 -1.30
CA ARG A 105 2.86 -22.33 -1.20
C ARG A 105 1.93 -22.59 -2.40
N LYS A 106 1.40 -21.54 -3.02
CA LYS A 106 0.50 -21.63 -4.18
C LYS A 106 1.23 -21.61 -5.53
N GLY A 107 2.56 -21.47 -5.54
CA GLY A 107 3.34 -21.37 -6.77
C GLY A 107 3.17 -20.04 -7.51
N TYR A 108 2.62 -19.00 -6.87
CA TYR A 108 2.57 -17.66 -7.48
C TYR A 108 3.95 -16.99 -7.48
N HIS A 109 4.86 -17.47 -6.64
CA HIS A 109 6.20 -16.93 -6.43
C HIS A 109 7.19 -18.10 -6.35
N THR A 110 8.37 -17.89 -6.91
CA THR A 110 9.55 -18.76 -6.78
C THR A 110 10.36 -18.38 -5.55
#